data_AF-A0A090QJD6-F1
#
_entry.id   AF-A0A090QJD6-F1
#
_cell.length_a   1.000
_cell.length_b   1.000
_cell.length_c   1.000
_cell.angle_alpha   90.00
_cell.angle_beta   90.00
_cell.angle_gamma   90.00
#
_symmetry.space_group_name_H-M   'P 1'
#
loop_
_entity.id
_entity.type
_entity.pdbx_description
1 polymer ?
#
loop_
_entity_poly.entity_id
_entity_poly.type
_entity_poly.pdbx_seq_one_letter_code
_entity_poly.pdbx_strand_id
1 'polypeptide(L)' 'MLGKEIGQISSGYLMPGTHEFNIKNTLNTRLQEGIYIYKIQAGQDQLSSQFLMK' A
#
# COMPACT_ATOMS: atom_id res chain seq x y z
N MET A 1 1.80 -13.77 12.98
CA MET A 1 2.83 -12.77 12.62
C MET A 1 2.45 -12.23 11.24
N LEU A 2 2.00 -10.98 11.16
CA LEU A 2 1.52 -10.36 9.93
C LEU A 2 2.70 -9.71 9.19
N GLY A 3 3.51 -10.53 8.50
CA GLY A 3 4.55 -10.08 7.57
C GLY A 3 5.63 -9.14 8.13
N LYS A 4 6.50 -8.66 7.25
CA LYS A 4 7.45 -7.57 7.51
C LYS A 4 6.97 -6.35 6.74
N GLU A 5 6.89 -5.20 7.40
CA GLU A 5 6.61 -3.94 6.70
C GLU A 5 7.81 -3.58 5.80
N ILE A 6 7.54 -3.32 4.51
CA ILE A 6 8.55 -3.04 3.49
C ILE A 6 8.56 -1.57 3.05
N GLY A 7 7.56 -0.80 3.46
CA GLY A 7 7.43 0.61 3.17
C GLY A 7 6.02 1.14 3.44
N GLN A 8 5.94 2.45 3.53
CA GLN A 8 4.71 3.20 3.73
C GLN A 8 4.60 4.29 2.66
N ILE A 9 3.40 4.44 2.09
CA ILE A 9 3.09 5.55 1.19
C ILE A 9 2.22 6.53 1.99
N SER A 10 2.78 7.69 2.33
CA SER A 10 1.99 8.79 2.89
C SER A 10 1.34 9.57 1.74
N SER A 11 0.03 9.70 1.80
CA SER A 11 -0.71 10.66 0.98
C SER A 11 -1.10 11.84 1.86
N GLY A 12 -1.14 13.03 1.26
CA GLY A 12 -1.72 14.21 1.89
C GLY A 12 -3.25 14.09 1.94
N TYR A 13 -3.92 15.24 1.91
CA TYR A 13 -5.36 15.26 1.77
C TYR A 13 -5.78 14.78 0.37
N LEU A 14 -6.61 13.74 0.30
CA LEU A 14 -7.22 13.25 -0.92
C LEU A 14 -8.72 13.58 -0.89
N MET A 15 -9.24 14.12 -1.99
CA MET A 15 -10.69 14.30 -2.13
C MET A 15 -11.39 12.95 -2.28
N PRO A 16 -12.68 12.82 -1.88
CA PRO A 16 -13.45 11.60 -2.10
C PRO A 16 -13.46 11.18 -3.57
N GLY A 17 -13.16 9.91 -3.84
CA GLY A 17 -13.06 9.37 -5.20
C GLY A 17 -12.11 8.19 -5.30
N THR A 18 -11.83 7.76 -6.52
CA THR A 18 -10.86 6.70 -6.83
C THR A 18 -9.48 7.31 -7.08
N HIS A 19 -8.46 6.74 -6.43
CA HIS A 19 -7.08 7.18 -6.57
C HIS A 19 -6.20 5.99 -6.95
N GLU A 20 -5.31 6.19 -7.93
CA GLU A 20 -4.35 5.17 -8.35
C GLU A 20 -2.97 5.45 -7.74
N PHE A 21 -2.34 4.40 -7.21
CA PHE A 21 -1.00 4.48 -6.64
C PHE A 21 -0.08 3.49 -7.35
N ASN A 22 1.01 3.99 -7.95
CA ASN A 22 2.05 3.13 -8.50
C ASN A 22 3.09 2.78 -7.43
N ILE A 23 2.87 1.66 -6.74
CA ILE A 23 3.70 1.23 -5.61
C ILE A 23 5.18 1.05 -6.00
N LYS A 24 5.49 0.55 -7.22
CA LYS A 24 6.87 0.33 -7.68
C LYS A 24 7.65 1.64 -7.84
N ASN A 25 6.96 2.73 -8.18
CA ASN A 25 7.59 4.05 -8.34
C ASN A 25 7.66 4.82 -7.02
N THR A 26 6.73 4.56 -6.10
CA THR A 26 6.62 5.34 -4.85
C THR A 26 7.46 4.76 -3.71
N LEU A 27 7.66 3.44 -3.66
CA LEU A 27 8.48 2.82 -2.63
C LEU A 27 9.95 2.80 -3.05
N ASN A 28 10.83 3.34 -2.19
CA ASN A 28 12.29 3.25 -2.33
C ASN A 28 12.84 1.85 -1.95
N THR A 29 12.00 0.82 -1.98
CA THR A 29 12.37 -0.56 -1.66
C THR A 29 12.15 -1.41 -2.90
N ARG A 30 13.17 -2.16 -3.31
CA ARG A 30 13.03 -3.13 -4.40
C ARG A 30 12.05 -4.23 -3.99
N LEU A 31 10.95 -4.34 -4.72
CA LEU A 31 9.94 -5.37 -4.53
C LEU A 31 10.32 -6.61 -5.36
N GLN A 32 10.21 -7.79 -4.74
CA GLN A 32 10.33 -9.07 -5.43
C GLN A 32 8.95 -9.54 -5.91
N GLU A 33 8.90 -10.49 -6.86
CA GLU A 33 7.65 -11.16 -7.20
C GLU A 33 7.11 -11.95 -6.00
N GLY A 34 5.80 -11.92 -5.76
CA GLY A 34 5.20 -12.60 -4.61
C GLY A 34 3.92 -11.96 -4.08
N ILE A 35 3.40 -12.51 -2.98
CA ILE A 35 2.17 -12.03 -2.33
C ILE A 35 2.52 -10.90 -1.36
N TYR A 36 1.83 -9.78 -1.51
CA TYR A 36 1.93 -8.62 -0.64
C TYR A 36 0.58 -8.31 0.00
N ILE A 37 0.63 -7.69 1.18
CA ILE A 37 -0.54 -7.17 1.88
C ILE A 37 -0.39 -5.65 1.92
N TYR A 38 -1.44 -4.92 1.55
CA TYR A 38 -1.50 -3.49 1.79
C TYR A 38 -2.50 -3.18 2.90
N LYS A 39 -2.25 -2.10 3.63
CA LYS A 39 -3.15 -1.51 4.62
C LYS A 39 -3.35 -0.03 4.30
N ILE A 40 -4.59 0.40 4.21
CA ILE A 40 -4.99 1.81 4.05
C ILE A 40 -5.60 2.26 5.36
N GLN A 41 -5.13 3.39 5.89
CA GLN A 41 -5.70 4.08 7.04
C GLN A 41 -6.23 5.44 6.57
N ALA A 42 -7.53 5.68 6.74
CA ALA A 42 -8.18 6.94 6.41
C ALA A 42 -9.00 7.42 7.62
N GLY A 43 -8.45 8.37 8.39
CA GLY A 43 -9.04 8.74 9.68
C GLY A 43 -9.09 7.55 10.64
N GLN A 44 -10.28 7.18 11.10
CA GLN A 44 -10.50 6.01 11.97
C GLN A 44 -10.68 4.70 11.17
N ASP A 45 -10.93 4.77 9.87
CA ASP A 45 -11.19 3.60 9.04
C ASP A 45 -9.89 2.91 8.62
N GLN A 46 -9.89 1.59 8.72
CA GLN A 46 -8.79 0.74 8.30
C GLN A 46 -9.28 -0.30 7.30
N LEU A 47 -8.61 -0.39 6.16
CA LEU A 47 -8.84 -1.41 5.15
C LEU A 47 -7.54 -2.17 4.87
N SER A 48 -7.62 -3.46 4.57
CA SER A 48 -6.47 -4.24 4.15
C SER A 48 -6.87 -5.29 3.13
N SER A 49 -6.00 -5.57 2.18
CA SER A 49 -6.18 -6.66 1.21
C SER A 49 -4.83 -7.21 0.75
N GLN A 50 -4.87 -8.34 0.04
CA GLN A 50 -3.70 -9.01 -0.51
C GLN A 50 -3.69 -8.98 -2.03
N PHE A 51 -2.51 -8.92 -2.63
CA PHE A 51 -2.34 -8.97 -4.08
C PHE A 51 -1.05 -9.70 -4.45
N LEU A 52 -1.02 -10.28 -5.65
CA LEU A 52 0.17 -10.91 -6.22
C LEU A 52 0.92 -9.89 -7.09
N MET A 53 2.15 -9.57 -6.70
CA MET A 53 3.07 -8.77 -7.53
C MET A 53 3.78 -9.69 -8.52
N LYS A 54 3.66 -9.36 -9.80
CA LYS A 54 4.45 -9.92 -10.90
C LYS A 54 5.39 -8.87 -11.48
#